data_AF-A0A7W7D3Z5-F1
#
_entry.id   AF-A0A7W7D3Z5-F1
#
_cell.length_a   1.000
_cell.length_b   1.000
_cell.length_c   1.000
_cell.angle_alpha   90.00
_cell.angle_beta   90.00
_cell.angle_gamma   90.00
#
_symmetry.space_group_name_H-M   'P 1'
#
loop_
_entity.id
_entity.type
_entity.pdbx_description
1 polymer ?
#
loop_
_entity_poly.entity_id
_entity_poly.type
_entity_poly.pdbx_seq_one_letter_code
_entity_poly.pdbx_strand_id
1 'polypeptide(L)'
;MTTAQIVDSGVLPRVAPPVPAVRPARSLLGYLLMPRPKDLIKGLLMPLTFGLATLAAGGVDAWTVLRAAVALVVLELLVYPARYQWNDIRGFAADQRHPAEADRGRLPGPLDRAHSHITASAAVALLRLVLAAALVLMLPSLQLGPIVLWMVLGVFGVAIAYEGLRAAATGRSGAVPAPLSPALVLLWIVVGAGYVVRGLTGLALVIDLPRHPWTGVAAGVTLWAYGVAFVTSRWAIESTAFARLRNDRLVWRCEARHAREHLLALVRWLPERLDARHIGGPADGSVTGWAALRGRTPLSAPWNLAAIVAGTAAVISGRLLTGPATAGDVAVAGVAGAVAATAVVLAGRGRAAVVGAGAVLVALTVWAWAGAPMLAALPWAVVMGAYVRCVAGSLRTLGALGDRVRARLGVALAPVARATLGRETWQVLHGRGSARA
;
A
#
# COMPACT_ATOMS: atom_id res chain seq x y z
N MET A 1 -57.78 38.43 -13.48
CA MET A 1 -56.66 39.39 -13.60
C MET A 1 -55.90 39.34 -12.29
N THR A 2 -54.82 38.56 -12.24
CA THR A 2 -54.03 38.35 -11.03
C THR A 2 -52.56 38.38 -11.45
N THR A 3 -51.90 39.48 -11.13
CA THR A 3 -50.53 39.81 -11.55
C THR A 3 -49.55 39.09 -10.63
N ALA A 4 -48.87 38.06 -11.13
CA ALA A 4 -47.82 37.37 -10.40
C ALA A 4 -46.50 38.15 -10.49
N GLN A 5 -46.02 38.65 -9.34
CA GLN A 5 -44.70 39.25 -9.20
C GLN A 5 -43.62 38.17 -9.28
N ILE A 6 -42.74 38.29 -10.27
CA ILE A 6 -41.48 37.55 -10.34
C ILE A 6 -40.50 38.25 -9.40
N VAL A 7 -40.21 37.60 -8.27
CA VAL A 7 -39.16 38.02 -7.34
C VAL A 7 -37.83 37.55 -7.92
N ASP A 8 -37.07 38.51 -8.42
CA ASP A 8 -35.69 38.33 -8.89
C ASP A 8 -34.78 38.10 -7.67
N SER A 9 -34.63 36.84 -7.27
CA SER A 9 -33.72 36.46 -6.19
C SER A 9 -32.29 36.66 -6.68
N GLY A 10 -31.65 37.74 -6.22
CA GLY A 10 -30.24 38.08 -6.49
C GLY A 10 -29.26 36.99 -6.08
N VAL A 11 -29.14 35.96 -6.91
CA VAL A 11 -28.10 34.94 -6.82
C VAL A 11 -26.83 35.59 -7.35
N LEU A 12 -25.98 36.06 -6.44
CA LEU A 12 -24.61 36.48 -6.76
C LEU A 12 -23.97 35.40 -7.64
N PRO A 13 -23.35 35.76 -8.78
CA PRO A 13 -22.67 34.79 -9.63
C PRO A 13 -21.64 34.05 -8.78
N ARG A 14 -21.84 32.74 -8.62
CA ARG A 14 -20.87 31.88 -7.93
C ARG A 14 -19.54 32.04 -8.67
N VAL A 15 -18.59 32.71 -8.01
CA VAL A 15 -17.21 32.80 -8.46
C VAL A 15 -16.76 31.37 -8.73
N ALA A 16 -16.46 31.07 -10.00
CA ALA A 16 -16.02 29.75 -10.39
C ALA A 16 -14.80 29.39 -9.53
N PRO A 17 -14.78 28.22 -8.87
CA PRO A 17 -13.64 27.81 -8.09
C PRO A 17 -12.39 27.84 -8.99
N PRO A 18 -11.24 28.31 -8.47
CA PRO A 18 -10.02 28.37 -9.26
C PRO A 18 -9.74 27.01 -9.89
N VAL A 19 -9.49 27.00 -11.20
CA VAL A 19 -9.11 25.79 -11.94
C VAL A 19 -7.93 25.16 -11.20
N PRO A 20 -7.99 23.88 -10.80
CA PRO A 20 -6.90 23.24 -10.08
C PRO A 20 -5.64 23.36 -10.93
N ALA A 21 -4.59 23.98 -10.39
CA ALA A 21 -3.31 24.09 -11.07
C ALA A 21 -2.85 22.69 -11.51
N VAL A 22 -2.61 22.51 -12.80
CA VAL A 22 -2.08 21.26 -13.37
C VAL A 22 -0.76 20.99 -12.68
N ARG A 23 -0.68 19.88 -11.93
CA ARG A 23 0.57 19.51 -11.25
C ARG A 23 1.63 19.24 -12.31
N PRO A 24 2.83 19.83 -12.19
CA PRO A 24 3.90 19.58 -13.15
C PRO A 24 4.22 18.10 -13.19
N ALA A 25 4.38 17.58 -14.41
CA ALA A 25 4.75 16.19 -14.64
C ALA A 25 6.07 15.88 -13.94
N ARG A 26 6.18 14.66 -13.42
CA ARG A 26 7.37 14.22 -12.69
C ARG A 26 8.59 14.17 -13.62
N SER A 27 9.72 14.71 -13.18
CA SER A 27 10.98 14.60 -13.94
C SER A 27 11.52 13.17 -13.98
N LEU A 28 12.21 12.82 -15.07
CA LEU A 28 12.87 11.51 -15.22
C LEU A 28 13.88 11.27 -14.10
N LEU A 29 14.72 12.26 -13.78
CA LEU A 29 15.71 12.15 -12.69
C LEU A 29 15.03 11.86 -11.34
N GLY A 30 13.98 12.59 -11.00
CA GLY A 30 13.24 12.38 -9.77
C GLY A 30 12.57 10.99 -9.72
N TYR A 31 12.18 10.45 -10.88
CA TYR A 31 11.72 9.06 -11.01
C TYR A 31 12.87 8.06 -10.83
N LEU A 32 14.01 8.24 -11.51
CA LEU A 32 15.14 7.32 -11.45
C LEU A 32 15.72 7.19 -10.04
N LEU A 33 15.75 8.29 -9.27
CA LEU A 33 16.18 8.27 -7.87
C LEU A 33 15.22 7.50 -6.97
N MET A 34 13.91 7.71 -7.15
CA MET A 34 12.91 7.10 -6.26
C MET A 34 11.61 6.74 -6.99
N PRO A 35 11.51 5.61 -7.72
CA PRO A 35 10.44 5.39 -8.70
C PRO A 35 9.03 5.48 -8.11
N ARG A 36 8.79 5.03 -6.87
CA ARG A 36 7.45 5.02 -6.27
C ARG A 36 7.45 5.54 -4.81
N PRO A 37 7.56 6.85 -4.57
CA PRO A 37 7.66 7.40 -3.22
C PRO A 37 6.41 7.13 -2.37
N LYS A 38 5.23 7.06 -3.00
CA LYS A 38 3.96 6.73 -2.33
C LYS A 38 3.91 5.30 -1.77
N ASP A 39 4.82 4.44 -2.22
CA ASP A 39 4.89 3.04 -1.78
C ASP A 39 5.92 2.80 -0.67
N LEU A 40 6.68 3.83 -0.23
CA LEU A 40 7.62 3.75 0.90
C LEU A 40 6.98 3.25 2.19
N ILE A 41 5.69 3.52 2.38
CA ILE A 41 4.95 3.06 3.56
C ILE A 41 4.96 1.53 3.68
N LYS A 42 5.08 0.81 2.56
CA LYS A 42 5.19 -0.66 2.57
C LYS A 42 6.52 -1.12 3.16
N GLY A 43 7.56 -0.29 3.05
CA GLY A 43 8.87 -0.53 3.65
C GLY A 43 8.88 -0.52 5.16
N LEU A 44 7.82 -0.02 5.82
CA LEU A 44 7.66 -0.15 7.28
C LEU A 44 7.42 -1.59 7.73
N LEU A 45 7.04 -2.50 6.84
CA LEU A 45 6.72 -3.86 7.23
C LEU A 45 7.93 -4.61 7.79
N MET A 46 9.11 -4.46 7.18
CA MET A 46 10.34 -5.10 7.64
C MET A 46 10.79 -4.57 9.02
N PRO A 47 10.88 -3.24 9.27
CA PRO A 47 11.17 -2.72 10.60
C PRO A 47 10.14 -3.11 11.65
N LEU A 48 8.85 -3.17 11.29
CA LEU A 48 7.80 -3.58 12.23
C LEU A 48 7.97 -5.05 12.64
N THR A 49 8.19 -5.96 11.69
CA THR A 49 8.38 -7.38 12.03
C THR A 49 9.72 -7.63 12.72
N PHE A 50 10.78 -6.88 12.36
CA PHE A 50 12.04 -6.87 13.11
C PHE A 50 11.81 -6.43 14.56
N GLY A 51 11.10 -5.33 14.79
CA GLY A 51 10.79 -4.84 16.14
C GLY A 51 9.97 -5.83 16.96
N LEU A 52 8.96 -6.46 16.35
CA LEU A 52 8.18 -7.52 17.01
C LEU A 52 9.06 -8.71 17.40
N ALA A 53 9.98 -9.10 16.51
CA ALA A 53 10.93 -10.18 16.74
C ALA A 53 11.93 -9.84 17.86
N THR A 54 12.45 -8.62 17.87
CA THR A 54 13.33 -8.09 18.93
C THR A 54 12.62 -8.11 20.29
N LEU A 55 11.36 -7.65 20.34
CA LEU A 55 10.56 -7.68 21.57
C LEU A 55 10.34 -9.12 22.05
N ALA A 56 10.07 -10.05 21.13
CA ALA A 56 9.91 -11.47 21.44
C ALA A 56 11.21 -12.12 21.95
N ALA A 57 12.36 -11.72 21.41
CA ALA A 57 13.67 -12.21 21.81
C ALA A 57 14.22 -11.54 23.09
N GLY A 58 13.54 -10.52 23.63
CA GLY A 58 14.00 -9.76 24.79
C GLY A 58 15.11 -8.74 24.50
N GLY A 59 15.38 -8.45 23.22
CA GLY A 59 16.44 -7.52 22.78
C GLY A 59 17.30 -8.09 21.65
N VAL A 60 18.16 -7.24 21.09
CA VAL A 60 19.18 -7.61 20.11
C VAL A 60 20.43 -6.75 20.33
N ASP A 61 21.59 -7.22 19.87
CA ASP A 61 22.82 -6.43 19.92
C ASP A 61 22.90 -5.36 18.82
N ALA A 62 23.86 -4.44 18.95
CA ALA A 62 24.07 -3.37 17.99
C ALA A 62 24.44 -3.89 16.59
N TRP A 63 25.08 -5.06 16.52
CA TRP A 63 25.47 -5.69 15.27
C TRP A 63 24.26 -6.16 14.45
N THR A 64 23.28 -6.76 15.12
CA THR A 64 22.01 -7.19 14.53
C THR A 64 21.19 -5.99 14.06
N VAL A 65 21.19 -4.90 14.83
CA VAL A 65 20.57 -3.63 14.41
C VAL A 65 21.23 -3.08 13.15
N LEU A 66 22.56 -3.05 13.08
CA LEU A 66 23.31 -2.60 11.90
C LEU A 66 23.00 -3.50 10.69
N ARG A 67 23.02 -4.83 10.87
CA ARG A 67 22.66 -5.80 9.84
C ARG A 67 21.24 -5.57 9.31
N ALA A 68 20.28 -5.33 10.21
CA ALA A 68 18.90 -5.03 9.84
C ALA A 68 18.76 -3.70 9.09
N ALA A 69 19.51 -2.67 9.50
CA ALA A 69 19.52 -1.37 8.82
C ALA A 69 20.08 -1.47 7.39
N VAL A 70 21.20 -2.18 7.19
CA VAL A 70 21.76 -2.41 5.86
C VAL A 70 20.81 -3.26 5.00
N ALA A 71 20.23 -4.32 5.58
CA ALA A 71 19.24 -5.15 4.90
C ALA A 71 18.00 -4.33 4.48
N LEU A 72 17.53 -3.39 5.32
CA LEU A 72 16.43 -2.49 5.00
C LEU A 72 16.76 -1.59 3.80
N VAL A 73 17.98 -1.02 3.78
CA VAL A 73 18.47 -0.21 2.65
C VAL A 73 18.51 -1.04 1.38
N VAL A 74 19.07 -2.25 1.41
CA VAL A 74 19.11 -3.14 0.25
C VAL A 74 17.70 -3.45 -0.25
N LEU A 75 16.79 -3.83 0.66
CA LEU A 75 15.44 -4.21 0.28
C LEU A 75 14.64 -3.04 -0.32
N GLU A 76 14.57 -1.92 0.39
CA GLU A 76 13.64 -0.84 0.06
C GLU A 76 14.23 0.26 -0.84
N LEU A 77 15.56 0.40 -0.92
CA LEU A 77 16.22 1.40 -1.77
C LEU A 77 16.89 0.82 -3.01
N LEU A 78 17.20 -0.48 -3.03
CA LEU A 78 17.83 -1.15 -4.18
C LEU A 78 16.89 -2.15 -4.86
N VAL A 79 16.51 -3.24 -4.16
CA VAL A 79 15.78 -4.36 -4.76
C VAL A 79 14.35 -3.98 -5.17
N TYR A 80 13.55 -3.39 -4.27
CA TYR A 80 12.18 -3.00 -4.61
C TYR A 80 12.10 -1.88 -5.67
N PRO A 81 12.93 -0.82 -5.61
CA PRO A 81 12.98 0.16 -6.67
C PRO A 81 13.32 -0.44 -8.04
N ALA A 82 14.29 -1.36 -8.12
CA ALA A 82 14.59 -2.09 -9.36
C ALA A 82 13.36 -2.88 -9.87
N ARG A 83 12.66 -3.59 -8.98
CA ARG A 83 11.40 -4.29 -9.33
C ARG A 83 10.30 -3.33 -9.76
N TYR A 84 10.18 -2.17 -9.14
CA TYR A 84 9.20 -1.16 -9.52
C TYR A 84 9.49 -0.58 -10.90
N GLN A 85 10.77 -0.30 -11.20
CA GLN A 85 11.19 0.13 -12.52
C GLN A 85 10.88 -0.92 -13.59
N TRP A 86 11.13 -2.20 -13.31
CA TRP A 86 10.76 -3.28 -14.25
C TRP A 86 9.24 -3.32 -14.51
N ASN A 87 8.43 -3.21 -13.45
CA ASN A 87 6.97 -3.15 -13.57
C ASN A 87 6.49 -1.93 -14.39
N ASP A 88 7.10 -0.77 -14.18
CA ASP A 88 6.77 0.47 -14.89
C ASP A 88 7.18 0.41 -16.37
N ILE A 89 8.33 -0.19 -16.69
CA ILE A 89 8.76 -0.44 -18.08
C ILE A 89 7.73 -1.32 -18.80
N ARG A 90 7.34 -2.46 -18.20
CA ARG A 90 6.32 -3.35 -18.80
C ARG A 90 4.94 -2.70 -18.88
N GLY A 91 4.63 -1.78 -17.97
CA GLY A 91 3.35 -1.09 -17.88
C GLY A 91 3.27 0.23 -18.66
N PHE A 92 4.37 0.68 -19.28
CA PHE A 92 4.53 2.07 -19.71
C PHE A 92 3.36 2.59 -20.54
N ALA A 93 3.04 1.92 -21.66
CA ALA A 93 1.96 2.36 -22.55
C ALA A 93 0.57 2.36 -21.89
N ALA A 94 0.29 1.40 -21.01
CA ALA A 94 -0.98 1.34 -20.28
C ALA A 94 -1.05 2.38 -19.15
N ASP A 95 0.10 2.83 -18.65
CA ASP A 95 0.19 3.87 -17.63
C ASP A 95 0.01 5.28 -18.24
N GLN A 96 0.56 5.54 -19.44
CA GLN A 96 0.36 6.79 -20.22
C GLN A 96 -1.06 6.94 -20.82
N ARG A 97 -1.94 5.96 -20.60
CA ARG A 97 -3.36 6.03 -21.02
C ARG A 97 -4.28 6.07 -19.81
N HIS A 98 -3.74 6.02 -18.60
CA HIS A 98 -4.57 5.95 -17.40
C HIS A 98 -5.25 7.30 -17.16
N PRO A 99 -6.55 7.36 -16.78
CA PRO A 99 -7.25 8.61 -16.45
C PRO A 99 -6.66 9.45 -15.31
N ALA A 100 -5.58 8.97 -14.67
CA ALA A 100 -4.91 9.57 -13.53
C ALA A 100 -3.38 9.48 -13.69
N GLU A 101 -2.87 9.44 -14.92
CA GLU A 101 -1.44 9.24 -15.24
C GLU A 101 -0.52 10.18 -14.43
N ALA A 102 -0.89 11.46 -14.34
CA ALA A 102 -0.11 12.48 -13.65
C ALA A 102 0.04 12.20 -12.13
N ASP A 103 -0.98 11.59 -11.51
CA ASP A 103 -1.00 11.34 -10.07
C ASP A 103 -0.39 9.98 -9.67
N ARG A 104 -0.17 9.07 -10.64
CA ARG A 104 0.32 7.72 -10.35
C ARG A 104 1.81 7.68 -10.05
N GLY A 105 2.57 8.67 -10.49
CA GLY A 105 4.00 8.81 -10.21
C GLY A 105 4.86 7.70 -10.83
N ARG A 106 4.42 7.15 -11.97
CA ARG A 106 5.09 6.10 -12.76
C ARG A 106 6.23 6.68 -13.61
N LEU A 107 6.86 5.85 -14.46
CA LEU A 107 7.85 6.28 -15.45
C LEU A 107 7.26 7.44 -16.28
N PRO A 108 7.86 8.65 -16.26
CA PRO A 108 7.31 9.79 -16.98
C PRO A 108 7.41 9.58 -18.49
N GLY A 109 6.52 10.21 -19.25
CA GLY A 109 6.43 10.10 -20.71
C GLY A 109 5.71 11.31 -21.27
N PRO A 110 6.01 11.65 -22.53
CA PRO A 110 5.16 11.14 -23.60
C PRO A 110 5.69 9.84 -24.24
N LEU A 111 4.84 9.19 -25.06
CA LEU A 111 5.11 7.87 -25.68
C LEU A 111 6.27 7.88 -26.70
N ASP A 112 6.50 9.01 -27.35
CA ASP A 112 7.63 9.27 -28.25
C ASP A 112 8.99 9.16 -27.56
N ARG A 113 9.07 9.41 -26.25
CA ARG A 113 10.28 9.26 -25.43
C ARG A 113 10.40 7.88 -24.76
N ALA A 114 9.58 6.90 -25.14
CA ALA A 114 9.56 5.58 -24.53
C ALA A 114 10.96 4.95 -24.49
N HIS A 115 11.67 4.93 -25.62
CA HIS A 115 12.95 4.23 -25.74
C HIS A 115 14.00 4.77 -24.75
N SER A 116 14.24 6.09 -24.74
CA SER A 116 15.24 6.69 -23.85
C SER A 116 14.88 6.53 -22.37
N HIS A 117 13.61 6.72 -22.02
CA HIS A 117 13.15 6.59 -20.63
C HIS A 117 13.18 5.14 -20.13
N ILE A 118 12.81 4.18 -20.98
CA ILE A 118 12.88 2.74 -20.67
C ILE A 118 14.33 2.32 -20.49
N THR A 119 15.23 2.68 -21.40
CA THR A 119 16.66 2.33 -21.31
C THR A 119 17.30 2.91 -20.06
N ALA A 120 17.06 4.20 -19.76
CA ALA A 120 17.56 4.82 -18.53
C ALA A 120 17.01 4.12 -17.27
N SER A 121 15.71 3.78 -17.26
CA SER A 121 15.09 3.07 -16.14
C SER A 121 15.66 1.66 -15.97
N ALA A 122 15.92 0.94 -17.06
CA ALA A 122 16.50 -0.40 -17.03
C ALA A 122 17.96 -0.37 -16.53
N ALA A 123 18.76 0.57 -17.02
CA ALA A 123 20.16 0.73 -16.60
C ALA A 123 20.27 1.01 -15.10
N VAL A 124 19.44 1.92 -14.56
CA VAL A 124 19.46 2.22 -13.12
C VAL A 124 18.91 1.04 -12.30
N ALA A 125 17.92 0.29 -12.81
CA ALA A 125 17.45 -0.92 -12.14
C ALA A 125 18.56 -1.98 -12.03
N LEU A 126 19.34 -2.18 -13.10
CA LEU A 126 20.50 -3.08 -13.09
C LEU A 126 21.58 -2.60 -12.11
N LEU A 127 21.93 -1.31 -12.15
CA LEU A 127 22.90 -0.71 -11.24
C LEU A 127 22.53 -0.95 -9.76
N ARG A 128 21.25 -0.83 -9.40
CA ARG A 128 20.78 -1.13 -8.04
C ARG A 128 21.06 -2.57 -7.61
N LEU A 129 20.89 -3.54 -8.50
CA LEU A 129 21.17 -4.94 -8.20
C LEU A 129 22.67 -5.21 -8.07
N VAL A 130 23.49 -4.57 -8.90
CA VAL A 130 24.96 -4.60 -8.77
C VAL A 130 25.40 -4.02 -7.43
N LEU A 131 24.85 -2.87 -7.04
CA LEU A 131 25.14 -2.26 -5.74
C LEU A 131 24.70 -3.15 -4.56
N ALA A 132 23.56 -3.84 -4.67
CA ALA A 132 23.13 -4.79 -3.64
C ALA A 132 24.12 -5.96 -3.49
N ALA A 133 24.63 -6.49 -4.61
CA ALA A 133 25.65 -7.54 -4.60
C ALA A 133 26.99 -7.03 -4.05
N ALA A 134 27.41 -5.82 -4.45
CA ALA A 134 28.63 -5.19 -3.93
C ALA A 134 28.58 -5.01 -2.41
N LEU A 135 27.44 -4.61 -1.84
CA LEU A 135 27.28 -4.50 -0.38
C LEU A 135 27.48 -5.85 0.35
N VAL A 136 27.07 -6.97 -0.25
CA VAL A 136 27.32 -8.31 0.32
C VAL A 136 28.82 -8.61 0.36
N LEU A 137 29.55 -8.25 -0.70
CA LEU A 137 30.99 -8.50 -0.81
C LEU A 137 31.82 -7.56 0.05
N MET A 138 31.40 -6.29 0.17
CA MET A 138 32.11 -5.26 0.94
C MET A 138 31.88 -5.37 2.44
N LEU A 139 30.79 -6.00 2.89
CA LEU A 139 30.41 -6.13 4.30
C LEU A 139 30.26 -7.60 4.71
N PRO A 140 31.31 -8.44 4.56
CA PRO A 140 31.20 -9.89 4.78
C PRO A 140 30.86 -10.24 6.23
N SER A 141 31.29 -9.43 7.19
CA SER A 141 31.01 -9.60 8.62
C SER A 141 29.52 -9.50 8.96
N LEU A 142 28.71 -8.83 8.13
CA LEU A 142 27.26 -8.74 8.31
C LEU A 142 26.49 -9.96 7.78
N GLN A 143 27.18 -10.92 7.12
CA GLN A 143 26.58 -12.16 6.60
C GLN A 143 25.28 -11.89 5.80
N LEU A 144 25.33 -10.91 4.90
CA LEU A 144 24.16 -10.45 4.15
C LEU A 144 23.79 -11.39 2.98
N GLY A 145 24.70 -12.26 2.55
CA GLY A 145 24.54 -13.08 1.34
C GLY A 145 23.20 -13.84 1.26
N PRO A 146 22.89 -14.73 2.21
CA PRO A 146 21.62 -15.47 2.18
C PRO A 146 20.39 -14.56 2.25
N ILE A 147 20.46 -13.47 3.01
CA ILE A 147 19.36 -12.51 3.16
C ILE A 147 19.09 -11.77 1.85
N VAL A 148 20.13 -11.24 1.21
CA VAL A 148 20.02 -10.51 -0.06
C VAL A 148 19.58 -11.45 -1.18
N LEU A 149 20.09 -12.69 -1.20
CA LEU A 149 19.64 -13.70 -2.15
C LEU A 149 18.14 -13.99 -1.99
N TRP A 150 17.67 -14.21 -0.75
CA TRP A 150 16.24 -14.37 -0.46
C TRP A 150 15.42 -13.15 -0.92
N MET A 151 15.88 -11.93 -0.65
CA MET A 151 15.20 -10.72 -1.09
C MET A 151 15.09 -10.65 -2.61
N VAL A 152 16.18 -10.88 -3.34
CA VAL A 152 16.19 -10.82 -4.81
C VAL A 152 15.29 -11.90 -5.40
N LEU A 153 15.47 -13.15 -5.00
CA LEU A 153 14.66 -14.27 -5.51
C LEU A 153 13.19 -14.11 -5.14
N GLY A 154 12.89 -13.72 -3.90
CA GLY A 154 11.52 -13.50 -3.45
C GLY A 154 10.84 -12.34 -4.18
N VAL A 155 11.49 -11.17 -4.25
CA VAL A 155 10.90 -9.98 -4.88
C VAL A 155 10.70 -10.18 -6.39
N PHE A 156 11.71 -10.70 -7.10
CA PHE A 156 11.61 -10.91 -8.54
C PHE A 156 10.79 -12.14 -8.89
N GLY A 157 10.85 -13.23 -8.13
CA GLY A 157 10.01 -14.41 -8.31
C GLY A 157 8.52 -14.08 -8.21
N VAL A 158 8.13 -13.34 -7.15
CA VAL A 158 6.75 -12.84 -7.01
C VAL A 158 6.38 -11.90 -8.15
N ALA A 159 7.32 -11.04 -8.60
CA ALA A 159 7.06 -10.13 -9.70
C ALA A 159 6.86 -10.86 -11.04
N ILE A 160 7.64 -11.91 -11.33
CA ILE A 160 7.48 -12.76 -12.51
C ILE A 160 6.10 -13.44 -12.50
N ALA A 161 5.74 -14.09 -11.38
CA ALA A 161 4.43 -14.73 -11.22
C ALA A 161 3.28 -13.72 -11.40
N TYR A 162 3.38 -12.56 -10.77
CA TYR A 162 2.43 -11.47 -10.91
C TYR A 162 2.29 -11.00 -12.37
N GLU A 163 3.39 -10.77 -13.07
CA GLU A 163 3.36 -10.28 -14.45
C GLU A 163 2.83 -11.34 -15.42
N GLY A 164 3.16 -12.62 -15.21
CA GLY A 164 2.61 -13.73 -15.99
C GLY A 164 1.09 -13.82 -15.85
N LEU A 165 0.59 -13.79 -14.60
CA LEU A 165 -0.84 -13.79 -14.32
C LEU A 165 -1.53 -12.53 -14.86
N ARG A 166 -0.91 -11.35 -14.71
CA ARG A 166 -1.45 -10.09 -15.24
C ARG A 166 -1.59 -10.12 -16.75
N ALA A 167 -0.57 -10.61 -17.47
CA ALA A 167 -0.61 -10.76 -18.93
C ALA A 167 -1.70 -11.75 -19.37
N ALA A 168 -1.90 -12.83 -18.63
CA ALA A 168 -2.97 -13.80 -18.91
C ALA A 168 -4.38 -13.24 -18.62
N ALA A 169 -4.50 -12.28 -17.71
CA ALA A 169 -5.80 -11.85 -17.18
C ALA A 169 -6.29 -10.48 -17.65
N THR A 170 -5.48 -9.70 -18.38
CA THR A 170 -5.79 -8.30 -18.73
C THR A 170 -5.59 -7.97 -20.22
N GLY A 171 -6.17 -6.86 -20.68
CA GLY A 171 -6.05 -6.35 -22.05
C GLY A 171 -7.06 -6.94 -23.05
N ARG A 172 -8.11 -7.62 -22.56
CA ARG A 172 -9.08 -8.37 -23.39
C ARG A 172 -10.45 -7.73 -23.44
N SER A 173 -10.84 -6.93 -22.43
CA SER A 173 -12.19 -6.39 -22.33
C SER A 173 -12.24 -5.00 -21.70
N GLY A 174 -13.17 -4.16 -22.17
CA GLY A 174 -13.55 -2.91 -21.51
C GLY A 174 -14.72 -3.05 -20.53
N ALA A 175 -15.25 -4.27 -20.33
CA ALA A 175 -16.43 -4.49 -19.49
C ALA A 175 -16.17 -4.13 -18.02
N VAL A 176 -17.16 -3.50 -17.38
CA VAL A 176 -17.13 -3.17 -15.95
C VAL A 176 -18.45 -3.62 -15.31
N PRO A 177 -18.42 -4.54 -14.32
CA PRO A 177 -17.23 -5.24 -13.82
C PRO A 177 -16.65 -6.20 -14.87
N ALA A 178 -15.32 -6.35 -14.88
CA ALA A 178 -14.68 -7.34 -15.73
C ALA A 178 -15.09 -8.77 -15.31
N PRO A 179 -15.27 -9.72 -16.25
CA PRO A 179 -15.63 -11.10 -15.92
C PRO A 179 -14.56 -11.76 -15.05
N LEU A 180 -14.98 -12.59 -14.09
CA LEU A 180 -14.03 -13.33 -13.26
C LEU A 180 -13.39 -14.43 -14.09
N SER A 181 -12.09 -14.59 -13.92
CA SER A 181 -11.34 -15.73 -14.43
C SER A 181 -10.46 -16.29 -13.31
N PRO A 182 -10.08 -17.57 -13.37
CA PRO A 182 -9.13 -18.14 -12.43
C PRO A 182 -7.82 -17.33 -12.35
N ALA A 183 -7.33 -16.83 -13.50
CA ALA A 183 -6.12 -16.01 -13.56
C ALA A 183 -6.27 -14.68 -12.77
N LEU A 184 -7.45 -14.05 -12.79
CA LEU A 184 -7.71 -12.85 -11.97
C LEU A 184 -7.71 -13.15 -10.47
N VAL A 185 -8.32 -14.26 -10.07
CA VAL A 185 -8.36 -14.66 -8.65
C VAL A 185 -6.95 -15.03 -8.17
N LEU A 186 -6.20 -15.79 -8.96
CA LEU A 186 -4.79 -16.10 -8.67
C LEU A 186 -3.93 -14.83 -8.59
N LEU A 187 -4.19 -13.85 -9.46
CA LEU A 187 -3.50 -12.56 -9.41
C LEU A 187 -3.79 -11.83 -8.08
N TRP A 188 -5.03 -11.86 -7.59
CA TRP A 188 -5.39 -11.29 -6.27
C TRP A 188 -4.70 -12.02 -5.11
N ILE A 189 -4.51 -13.33 -5.22
CA ILE A 189 -3.81 -14.09 -4.19
C ILE A 189 -2.31 -13.78 -4.22
N VAL A 190 -1.68 -13.80 -5.39
CA VAL A 190 -0.22 -13.61 -5.55
C VAL A 190 0.27 -12.24 -5.11
N VAL A 191 -0.54 -11.18 -5.19
CA VAL A 191 -0.11 -9.85 -4.74
C VAL A 191 0.22 -9.76 -3.25
N GLY A 192 -0.26 -10.72 -2.44
CA GLY A 192 0.09 -10.84 -1.03
C GLY A 192 1.53 -11.30 -0.78
N ALA A 193 2.12 -12.09 -1.68
CA ALA A 193 3.42 -12.71 -1.47
C ALA A 193 4.56 -11.70 -1.30
N GLY A 194 4.46 -10.51 -1.91
CA GLY A 194 5.44 -9.44 -1.71
C GLY A 194 5.51 -8.89 -0.27
N TYR A 195 4.46 -9.09 0.53
CA TYR A 195 4.45 -8.72 1.95
C TYR A 195 5.12 -9.79 2.81
N VAL A 196 5.04 -11.06 2.40
CA VAL A 196 5.75 -12.17 3.02
C VAL A 196 7.25 -11.95 2.94
N VAL A 197 7.79 -11.60 1.76
CA VAL A 197 9.22 -11.33 1.58
C VAL A 197 9.69 -10.24 2.54
N ARG A 198 9.03 -9.08 2.58
CA ARG A 198 9.37 -7.99 3.51
C ARG A 198 9.30 -8.40 4.98
N GLY A 199 8.15 -8.93 5.39
CA GLY A 199 7.90 -9.17 6.80
C GLY A 199 8.72 -10.34 7.35
N LEU A 200 8.84 -11.45 6.60
CA LEU A 200 9.67 -12.57 7.02
C LEU A 200 11.15 -12.23 7.02
N THR A 201 11.63 -11.34 6.13
CA THR A 201 13.01 -10.86 6.22
C THR A 201 13.28 -10.10 7.52
N GLY A 202 12.35 -9.24 7.95
CA GLY A 202 12.48 -8.56 9.25
C GLY A 202 12.48 -9.55 10.43
N LEU A 203 11.60 -10.55 10.37
CA LEU A 203 11.48 -11.57 11.41
C LEU A 203 12.72 -12.49 11.48
N ALA A 204 13.21 -12.95 10.33
CA ALA A 204 14.34 -13.89 10.20
C ALA A 204 15.69 -13.28 10.57
N LEU A 205 15.77 -11.95 10.71
CA LEU A 205 16.96 -11.27 11.22
C LEU A 205 17.17 -11.49 12.73
N VAL A 206 16.13 -11.93 13.45
CA VAL A 206 16.16 -12.12 14.90
C VAL A 206 15.75 -13.54 15.29
N ILE A 207 14.71 -14.08 14.66
CA ILE A 207 14.21 -15.44 14.95
C ILE A 207 14.74 -16.43 13.92
N ASP A 208 15.30 -17.53 14.40
CA ASP A 208 15.69 -18.68 13.58
C ASP A 208 14.43 -19.43 13.09
N LEU A 209 13.86 -18.98 11.97
CA LEU A 209 12.63 -19.56 11.39
C LEU A 209 12.75 -21.06 11.08
N PRO A 210 13.89 -21.60 10.61
CA PRO A 210 14.07 -23.06 10.50
C PRO A 210 13.85 -23.83 11.82
N ARG A 211 14.26 -23.26 12.96
CA ARG A 211 13.99 -23.85 14.28
C ARG A 211 12.58 -23.59 14.80
N HIS A 212 11.91 -22.56 14.28
CA HIS A 212 10.53 -22.18 14.64
C HIS A 212 9.60 -22.14 13.40
N PRO A 213 9.42 -23.28 12.71
CA PRO A 213 8.74 -23.31 11.40
C PRO A 213 7.29 -22.85 11.48
N TRP A 214 6.58 -23.19 12.55
CA TRP A 214 5.19 -22.77 12.76
C TRP A 214 5.04 -21.26 12.94
N THR A 215 6.00 -20.60 13.60
CA THR A 215 6.04 -19.13 13.70
C THR A 215 6.24 -18.53 12.31
N GLY A 216 7.16 -19.09 11.51
CA GLY A 216 7.38 -18.67 10.13
C GLY A 216 6.15 -18.84 9.24
N VAL A 217 5.44 -19.97 9.33
CA VAL A 217 4.21 -20.25 8.59
C VAL A 217 3.08 -19.30 9.00
N ALA A 218 2.82 -19.15 10.31
CA ALA A 218 1.77 -18.26 10.80
C ALA A 218 2.03 -16.80 10.40
N ALA A 219 3.27 -16.32 10.56
CA ALA A 219 3.66 -14.98 10.14
C ALA A 219 3.56 -14.83 8.62
N GLY A 220 3.97 -15.84 7.85
CA GLY A 220 3.83 -15.88 6.40
C GLY A 220 2.39 -15.76 5.94
N VAL A 221 1.47 -16.54 6.52
CA VAL A 221 0.03 -16.45 6.23
C VAL A 221 -0.53 -15.08 6.61
N THR A 222 -0.15 -14.57 7.79
CA THR A 222 -0.54 -13.22 8.25
C THR A 222 -0.17 -12.15 7.23
N LEU A 223 1.11 -12.13 6.82
CA LEU A 223 1.66 -11.14 5.91
C LEU A 223 1.08 -11.29 4.49
N TRP A 224 0.92 -12.54 4.03
CA TRP A 224 0.32 -12.82 2.73
C TRP A 224 -1.11 -12.30 2.68
N ALA A 225 -1.96 -12.73 3.62
CA ALA A 225 -3.37 -12.36 3.66
C ALA A 225 -3.54 -10.85 3.88
N TYR A 226 -2.72 -10.23 4.75
CA TYR A 226 -2.66 -8.78 4.88
C TYR A 226 -2.34 -8.10 3.56
N GLY A 227 -1.35 -8.61 2.82
CA GLY A 227 -0.97 -8.10 1.51
C GLY A 227 -2.11 -8.18 0.48
N VAL A 228 -2.85 -9.30 0.46
CA VAL A 228 -4.05 -9.45 -0.37
C VAL A 228 -5.10 -8.42 0.03
N ALA A 229 -5.39 -8.28 1.33
CA ALA A 229 -6.37 -7.33 1.84
C ALA A 229 -6.01 -5.89 1.48
N PHE A 230 -4.75 -5.50 1.69
CA PHE A 230 -4.23 -4.17 1.40
C PHE A 230 -4.29 -3.85 -0.10
N VAL A 231 -3.78 -4.76 -0.95
CA VAL A 231 -3.66 -4.49 -2.39
C VAL A 231 -5.03 -4.49 -3.06
N THR A 232 -5.90 -5.46 -2.75
CA THR A 232 -7.25 -5.51 -3.34
C THR A 232 -8.11 -4.34 -2.86
N SER A 233 -8.00 -3.91 -1.59
CA SER A 233 -8.65 -2.67 -1.13
C SER A 233 -8.18 -1.46 -1.93
N ARG A 234 -6.87 -1.33 -2.14
CA ARG A 234 -6.29 -0.21 -2.90
C ARG A 234 -6.70 -0.25 -4.37
N TRP A 235 -6.75 -1.42 -4.99
CA TRP A 235 -7.24 -1.59 -6.36
C TRP A 235 -8.72 -1.26 -6.51
N ALA A 236 -9.55 -1.66 -5.54
CA ALA A 236 -10.96 -1.26 -5.51
C ALA A 236 -11.09 0.28 -5.44
N ILE A 237 -10.27 0.96 -4.62
CA ILE A 237 -10.25 2.43 -4.58
C ILE A 237 -9.69 3.02 -5.89
N GLU A 238 -8.62 2.47 -6.47
CA GLU A 238 -8.03 2.93 -7.74
C GLU A 238 -9.02 2.80 -8.91
N SER A 239 -9.91 1.80 -8.87
CA SER A 239 -10.98 1.62 -9.87
C SER A 239 -11.90 2.84 -9.97
N THR A 240 -12.10 3.59 -8.88
CA THR A 240 -12.96 4.78 -8.87
C THR A 240 -12.47 5.89 -9.82
N ALA A 241 -11.21 5.85 -10.28
CA ALA A 241 -10.71 6.74 -11.34
C ALA A 241 -11.51 6.60 -12.65
N PHE A 242 -12.06 5.41 -12.91
CA PHE A 242 -12.86 5.06 -14.08
C PHE A 242 -14.36 5.34 -13.90
N ALA A 243 -14.79 5.81 -12.72
CA ALA A 243 -16.18 6.07 -12.40
C ALA A 243 -16.54 7.56 -12.46
N ARG A 244 -17.81 7.85 -12.79
CA ARG A 244 -18.44 9.16 -12.67
C ARG A 244 -19.83 9.01 -12.07
N LEU A 245 -20.25 9.95 -11.23
CA LEU A 245 -21.61 10.00 -10.70
C LEU A 245 -22.54 10.65 -11.73
N ARG A 246 -23.65 9.98 -12.06
CA ARG A 246 -24.74 10.52 -12.87
C ARG A 246 -26.07 10.06 -12.27
N ASN A 247 -26.93 11.00 -11.89
CA ASN A 247 -28.24 10.72 -11.28
C ASN A 247 -28.14 9.71 -10.12
N ASP A 248 -27.23 9.98 -9.16
CA ASP A 248 -26.93 9.12 -8.00
C ASP A 248 -26.45 7.69 -8.31
N ARG A 249 -26.11 7.42 -9.58
CA ARG A 249 -25.56 6.13 -10.04
C ARG A 249 -24.13 6.29 -10.54
N LEU A 250 -23.33 5.25 -10.29
CA LEU A 250 -21.98 5.16 -10.83
C LEU A 250 -22.01 4.68 -12.27
N VAL A 251 -21.44 5.50 -13.16
CA VAL A 251 -21.20 5.13 -14.55
C VAL A 251 -19.71 4.92 -14.75
N TRP A 252 -19.34 3.74 -15.23
CA TRP A 252 -17.96 3.32 -15.43
C TRP A 252 -17.57 3.45 -16.90
N ARG A 253 -16.36 3.95 -17.15
CA ARG A 253 -15.81 4.07 -18.50
C ARG A 253 -14.40 3.50 -18.53
N CYS A 254 -14.22 2.39 -19.23
CA CYS A 254 -12.92 1.78 -19.46
C CYS A 254 -12.86 1.15 -20.86
N GLU A 255 -11.67 1.18 -21.44
CA GLU A 255 -11.33 0.49 -22.68
C GLU A 255 -10.33 -0.65 -22.41
N ALA A 256 -10.33 -1.67 -23.27
CA ALA A 256 -9.42 -2.82 -23.15
C ALA A 256 -7.94 -2.41 -23.11
N ARG A 257 -7.57 -1.34 -23.84
CA ARG A 257 -6.20 -0.80 -23.91
C ARG A 257 -5.65 -0.26 -22.59
N HIS A 258 -6.47 -0.11 -21.56
CA HIS A 258 -6.00 0.22 -20.20
C HIS A 258 -5.43 -1.00 -19.46
N ALA A 259 -5.82 -2.23 -19.83
CA ALA A 259 -5.42 -3.49 -19.19
C ALA A 259 -5.62 -3.50 -17.66
N ARG A 260 -6.84 -3.16 -17.21
CA ARG A 260 -7.22 -2.96 -15.79
C ARG A 260 -8.33 -3.91 -15.32
N GLU A 261 -8.53 -5.03 -15.97
CA GLU A 261 -9.58 -6.00 -15.60
C GLU A 261 -9.45 -6.48 -14.15
N HIS A 262 -8.23 -6.62 -13.64
CA HIS A 262 -7.94 -7.05 -12.27
C HIS A 262 -8.40 -6.09 -11.17
N LEU A 263 -8.47 -4.79 -11.45
CA LEU A 263 -9.05 -3.82 -10.52
C LEU A 263 -10.53 -3.56 -10.83
N LEU A 264 -10.95 -3.64 -12.09
CA LEU A 264 -12.35 -3.41 -12.48
C LEU A 264 -13.27 -4.56 -12.10
N ALA A 265 -12.75 -5.78 -12.01
CA ALA A 265 -13.50 -6.92 -11.48
C ALA A 265 -13.87 -6.72 -9.99
N LEU A 266 -13.11 -5.92 -9.23
CA LEU A 266 -13.38 -5.64 -7.81
C LEU A 266 -14.56 -4.69 -7.58
N VAL A 267 -14.99 -3.97 -8.61
CA VAL A 267 -16.13 -3.04 -8.55
C VAL A 267 -17.43 -3.75 -8.15
N ARG A 268 -17.55 -5.05 -8.43
CA ARG A 268 -18.74 -5.86 -8.09
C ARG A 268 -19.11 -5.87 -6.60
N TRP A 269 -18.16 -5.55 -5.72
CA TRP A 269 -18.38 -5.48 -4.27
C TRP A 269 -18.54 -4.04 -3.76
N LEU A 270 -18.55 -3.05 -4.66
CA LEU A 270 -18.77 -1.65 -4.33
C LEU A 270 -20.27 -1.30 -4.42
N PRO A 271 -20.74 -0.32 -3.64
CA PRO A 271 -22.11 0.19 -3.77
C PRO A 271 -22.39 0.75 -5.17
N GLU A 272 -23.53 0.41 -5.76
CA GLU A 272 -23.94 0.93 -7.09
C GLU A 272 -24.53 2.35 -7.02
N ARG A 273 -25.18 2.68 -5.90
CA ARG A 273 -25.82 3.97 -5.65
C ARG A 273 -25.06 4.76 -4.60
N LEU A 274 -24.92 6.05 -4.86
CA LEU A 274 -24.27 6.99 -3.97
C LEU A 274 -25.17 8.19 -3.78
N ASP A 275 -25.51 8.47 -2.52
CA ASP A 275 -26.08 9.77 -2.18
C ASP A 275 -24.99 10.83 -2.37
N ALA A 276 -25.25 11.77 -3.28
CA ALA A 276 -24.36 12.87 -3.65
C ALA A 276 -23.83 13.65 -2.44
N ARG A 277 -24.57 13.70 -1.32
CA ARG A 277 -24.13 14.35 -0.07
C ARG A 277 -22.87 13.73 0.52
N HIS A 278 -22.56 12.47 0.19
CA HIS A 278 -21.36 11.77 0.64
C HIS A 278 -20.13 12.05 -0.23
N ILE A 279 -20.31 12.70 -1.37
CA ILE A 279 -19.25 13.03 -2.32
C ILE A 279 -18.97 14.52 -2.18
N GLY A 280 -18.00 14.88 -1.33
CA GLY A 280 -17.47 16.26 -1.24
C GLY A 280 -16.66 16.65 -2.49
N GLY A 281 -17.23 16.43 -3.67
CA GLY A 281 -16.62 16.59 -4.98
C GLY A 281 -17.20 17.77 -5.77
N PRO A 282 -16.52 18.18 -6.86
CA PRO A 282 -17.00 19.22 -7.76
C PRO A 282 -18.33 18.81 -8.44
N ALA A 283 -19.02 19.79 -9.05
CA ALA A 283 -20.23 19.57 -9.83
C ALA A 283 -20.04 18.67 -11.08
N ASP A 284 -18.81 18.23 -11.36
CA ASP A 284 -18.42 17.41 -12.52
C ASP A 284 -18.73 15.91 -12.37
N GLY A 285 -19.31 15.50 -11.23
CA GLY A 285 -19.59 14.10 -10.93
C GLY A 285 -18.35 13.28 -10.60
N SER A 286 -17.22 13.92 -10.25
CA SER A 286 -16.00 13.23 -9.83
C SER A 286 -16.17 12.53 -8.49
N VAL A 287 -15.85 11.24 -8.44
CA VAL A 287 -15.91 10.42 -7.22
C VAL A 287 -14.54 10.22 -6.56
N THR A 288 -13.54 11.05 -6.89
CA THR A 288 -12.17 10.94 -6.34
C THR A 288 -12.10 11.07 -4.81
N GLY A 289 -13.05 11.79 -4.21
CA GLY A 289 -13.18 11.97 -2.76
C GLY A 289 -13.92 10.83 -2.06
N TRP A 290 -14.59 9.95 -2.80
CA TRP A 290 -15.43 8.88 -2.24
C TRP A 290 -14.59 7.79 -1.58
N ALA A 291 -14.84 7.55 -0.29
CA ALA A 291 -14.23 6.43 0.45
C ALA A 291 -15.04 5.15 0.24
N ALA A 292 -14.85 4.51 -0.93
CA ALA A 292 -15.69 3.42 -1.43
C ALA A 292 -15.82 2.21 -0.50
N LEU A 293 -14.84 2.00 0.38
CA LEU A 293 -14.79 0.85 1.30
C LEU A 293 -15.16 1.21 2.76
N ARG A 294 -15.51 2.48 3.03
CA ARG A 294 -15.85 2.94 4.38
C ARG A 294 -17.15 2.33 4.89
N GLY A 295 -18.10 2.09 3.98
CA GLY A 295 -19.36 1.43 4.27
C GLY A 295 -19.20 -0.08 4.56
N ARG A 296 -20.34 -0.75 4.75
CA ARG A 296 -20.39 -2.21 4.76
C ARG A 296 -20.18 -2.70 3.34
N THR A 297 -19.24 -3.63 3.18
CA THR A 297 -19.02 -4.40 1.95
C THR A 297 -19.25 -5.88 2.29
N PRO A 298 -19.66 -6.73 1.33
CA PRO A 298 -19.93 -8.13 1.61
C PRO A 298 -18.71 -8.84 2.19
N LEU A 299 -18.91 -9.81 3.09
CA LEU A 299 -17.81 -10.62 3.63
C LEU A 299 -17.06 -11.38 2.53
N SER A 300 -17.75 -11.73 1.44
CA SER A 300 -17.17 -12.39 0.27
C SER A 300 -16.22 -11.52 -0.56
N ALA A 301 -16.12 -10.21 -0.26
CA ALA A 301 -15.14 -9.36 -0.93
C ALA A 301 -13.72 -9.83 -0.60
N PRO A 302 -12.80 -9.89 -1.58
CA PRO A 302 -11.48 -10.49 -1.39
C PRO A 302 -10.67 -9.80 -0.28
N TRP A 303 -10.83 -8.48 -0.11
CA TRP A 303 -10.16 -7.76 0.96
C TRP A 303 -10.71 -8.07 2.36
N ASN A 304 -11.98 -8.41 2.49
CA ASN A 304 -12.62 -8.75 3.76
C ASN A 304 -12.23 -10.16 4.21
N LEU A 305 -12.35 -11.14 3.30
CA LEU A 305 -11.89 -12.52 3.57
C LEU A 305 -10.41 -12.52 3.96
N ALA A 306 -9.57 -11.85 3.18
CA ALA A 306 -8.14 -11.79 3.46
C ALA A 306 -7.82 -11.05 4.76
N ALA A 307 -8.58 -10.02 5.15
CA ALA A 307 -8.42 -9.35 6.43
C ALA A 307 -8.75 -10.29 7.61
N ILE A 308 -9.81 -11.10 7.50
CA ILE A 308 -10.16 -12.07 8.55
C ILE A 308 -9.06 -13.11 8.69
N VAL A 309 -8.58 -13.70 7.58
CA VAL A 309 -7.46 -14.65 7.60
C VAL A 309 -6.20 -14.02 8.19
N ALA A 310 -5.88 -12.78 7.80
CA ALA A 310 -4.74 -12.06 8.33
C ALA A 310 -4.86 -11.81 9.84
N GLY A 311 -6.05 -11.43 10.32
CA GLY A 311 -6.32 -11.25 11.74
C GLY A 311 -6.17 -12.55 12.51
N THR A 312 -6.84 -13.63 12.08
CA THR A 312 -6.71 -14.96 12.68
C THR A 312 -5.25 -15.40 12.80
N ALA A 313 -4.51 -15.35 11.69
CA ALA A 313 -3.11 -15.75 11.66
C ALA A 313 -2.21 -14.81 12.46
N ALA A 314 -2.56 -13.52 12.58
CA ALA A 314 -1.78 -12.56 13.36
C ALA A 314 -1.79 -12.88 14.86
N VAL A 315 -2.94 -13.30 15.41
CA VAL A 315 -3.00 -13.73 16.83
C VAL A 315 -2.20 -15.01 17.03
N ILE A 316 -2.31 -15.98 16.11
CA ILE A 316 -1.50 -17.21 16.15
C ILE A 316 -0.01 -16.86 16.11
N SER A 317 0.40 -15.97 15.21
CA SER A 317 1.78 -15.50 15.09
C SER A 317 2.25 -14.84 16.39
N GLY A 318 1.44 -13.96 16.97
CA GLY A 318 1.73 -13.32 18.25
C GLY A 318 1.87 -14.35 19.38
N ARG A 319 0.97 -15.32 19.48
CA ARG A 319 1.06 -16.39 20.49
C ARG A 319 2.33 -17.21 20.35
N LEU A 320 2.71 -17.59 19.12
CA LEU A 320 3.92 -18.36 18.85
C LEU A 320 5.21 -17.55 19.08
N LEU A 321 5.15 -16.21 18.99
CA LEU A 321 6.26 -15.33 19.34
C LEU A 321 6.48 -15.21 20.85
N THR A 322 5.46 -15.45 21.67
CA THR A 322 5.56 -15.37 23.14
C THR A 322 6.11 -16.63 23.82
N GLY A 323 6.51 -17.64 23.05
CA GLY A 323 7.09 -18.88 23.56
C GLY A 323 6.33 -20.15 23.14
N PRO A 324 6.67 -21.32 23.71
CA PRO A 324 6.01 -22.58 23.40
C PRO A 324 4.49 -22.50 23.58
N ALA A 325 3.74 -23.19 22.72
CA ALA A 325 2.29 -23.20 22.72
C ALA A 325 1.78 -24.60 22.43
N THR A 326 0.73 -25.02 23.14
CA THR A 326 0.01 -26.25 22.80
C THR A 326 -0.86 -26.03 21.56
N ALA A 327 -1.32 -27.12 20.92
CA ALA A 327 -2.29 -27.03 19.83
C ALA A 327 -3.61 -26.36 20.28
N GLY A 328 -4.03 -26.61 21.53
CA GLY A 328 -5.20 -25.96 22.13
C GLY A 328 -5.00 -24.45 22.25
N ASP A 329 -3.83 -24.00 22.71
CA ASP A 329 -3.53 -22.57 22.85
C ASP A 329 -3.64 -21.86 21.49
N VAL A 330 -3.07 -22.47 20.46
CA VAL A 330 -3.08 -21.96 19.08
C VAL A 330 -4.50 -21.92 18.53
N ALA A 331 -5.31 -22.96 18.79
CA ALA A 331 -6.70 -23.01 18.35
C ALA A 331 -7.53 -21.88 18.98
N VAL A 332 -7.43 -21.68 20.30
CA VAL A 332 -8.17 -20.61 20.99
C VAL A 332 -7.71 -19.23 20.52
N ALA A 333 -6.39 -19.01 20.37
CA ALA A 333 -5.84 -17.80 19.77
C ALA A 333 -6.41 -17.53 18.37
N GLY A 334 -6.48 -18.56 17.53
CA GLY A 334 -7.08 -18.49 16.20
C GLY A 334 -8.56 -18.10 16.24
N VAL A 335 -9.36 -18.75 17.08
CA VAL A 335 -10.79 -18.45 17.23
C VAL A 335 -11.01 -17.01 17.70
N ALA A 336 -10.28 -16.57 18.73
CA ALA A 336 -10.36 -15.19 19.23
C ALA A 336 -9.99 -14.17 18.13
N GLY A 337 -8.91 -14.42 17.39
CA GLY A 337 -8.49 -13.59 16.26
C GLY A 337 -9.53 -13.53 15.15
N ALA A 338 -10.15 -14.66 14.80
CA ALA A 338 -11.18 -14.75 13.77
C ALA A 338 -12.46 -13.99 14.16
N VAL A 339 -12.95 -14.18 15.39
CA VAL A 339 -14.13 -13.48 15.91
C VAL A 339 -13.89 -11.98 15.94
N ALA A 340 -12.75 -11.54 16.50
CA ALA A 340 -12.42 -10.13 16.60
C ALA A 340 -12.24 -9.49 15.21
N ALA A 341 -11.55 -10.15 14.27
CA ALA A 341 -11.35 -9.63 12.92
C ALA A 341 -12.67 -9.54 12.14
N THR A 342 -13.55 -10.54 12.29
CA THR A 342 -14.89 -10.55 11.68
C THR A 342 -15.73 -9.38 12.22
N ALA A 343 -15.67 -9.11 13.53
CA ALA A 343 -16.35 -7.96 14.12
C ALA A 343 -15.86 -6.62 13.52
N VAL A 344 -14.54 -6.45 13.33
CA VAL A 344 -13.97 -5.25 12.69
C VAL A 344 -14.49 -5.08 11.26
N VAL A 345 -14.56 -6.15 10.48
CA VAL A 345 -15.07 -6.11 9.10
C VAL A 345 -16.54 -5.69 9.07
N LEU A 346 -17.37 -6.25 9.95
CA LEU A 346 -18.82 -6.04 10.02
C LEU A 346 -19.25 -4.69 10.63
N ALA A 347 -18.43 -4.09 11.48
CA ALA A 347 -18.77 -2.90 12.26
C ALA A 347 -19.25 -1.71 11.40
N GLY A 348 -18.74 -1.57 10.17
CA GLY A 348 -19.08 -0.46 9.26
C GLY A 348 -18.59 0.88 9.83
N ARG A 349 -19.37 1.51 10.73
CA ARG A 349 -18.96 2.69 11.52
C ARG A 349 -18.32 2.25 12.83
N GLY A 350 -17.43 3.06 13.39
CA GLY A 350 -16.77 2.74 14.67
C GLY A 350 -15.72 1.63 14.60
N ARG A 351 -15.26 1.22 13.42
CA ARG A 351 -14.24 0.16 13.24
C ARG A 351 -13.01 0.33 14.15
N ALA A 352 -12.54 1.56 14.35
CA ALA A 352 -11.39 1.82 15.24
C ALA A 352 -11.65 1.44 16.70
N ALA A 353 -12.85 1.70 17.23
CA ALA A 353 -13.24 1.26 18.57
C ALA A 353 -13.32 -0.27 18.65
N VAL A 354 -13.83 -0.92 17.61
CA VAL A 354 -13.89 -2.39 17.53
C VAL A 354 -12.49 -3.01 17.44
N VAL A 355 -11.52 -2.35 16.79
CA VAL A 355 -10.11 -2.76 16.87
C VAL A 355 -9.60 -2.65 18.31
N GLY A 356 -9.87 -1.56 19.02
CA GLY A 356 -9.48 -1.43 20.43
C GLY A 356 -10.06 -2.54 21.30
N ALA A 357 -11.38 -2.77 21.22
CA ALA A 357 -12.06 -3.82 21.97
C ALA A 357 -11.57 -5.23 21.60
N GLY A 358 -11.35 -5.50 20.30
CA GLY A 358 -10.81 -6.77 19.83
C GLY A 358 -9.39 -7.03 20.31
N ALA A 359 -8.54 -6.02 20.37
CA ALA A 359 -7.18 -6.15 20.90
C ALA A 359 -7.19 -6.49 22.40
N VAL A 360 -8.09 -5.87 23.17
CA VAL A 360 -8.29 -6.19 24.59
C VAL A 360 -8.80 -7.63 24.75
N LEU A 361 -9.81 -8.03 23.97
CA LEU A 361 -10.33 -9.41 24.00
C LEU A 361 -9.24 -10.44 23.71
N VAL A 362 -8.46 -10.21 22.65
CA VAL A 362 -7.33 -11.10 22.29
C VAL A 362 -6.32 -11.16 23.43
N ALA A 363 -5.90 -10.00 23.97
CA ALA A 363 -4.95 -9.94 25.08
C ALA A 363 -5.44 -10.67 26.33
N LEU A 364 -6.72 -10.50 26.71
CA LEU A 364 -7.33 -11.19 27.84
C LEU A 364 -7.40 -12.71 27.62
N THR A 365 -7.71 -13.13 26.39
CA THR A 365 -7.79 -14.55 26.02
C THR A 365 -6.43 -15.25 26.18
N VAL A 366 -5.34 -14.57 25.83
CA VAL A 366 -3.99 -15.12 25.96
C VAL A 366 -3.32 -14.82 27.31
N TRP A 367 -3.90 -13.95 28.14
CA TRP A 367 -3.33 -13.49 29.41
C TRP A 367 -3.00 -14.65 30.35
N ALA A 368 -3.89 -15.64 30.43
CA ALA A 368 -3.74 -16.74 31.36
C ALA A 368 -2.55 -17.67 31.02
N TRP A 369 -1.98 -17.61 29.81
CA TRP A 369 -1.00 -18.60 29.34
C TRP A 369 0.22 -17.98 28.63
N ALA A 370 0.20 -16.68 28.35
CA ALA A 370 1.32 -15.97 27.73
C ALA A 370 2.03 -15.11 28.78
N GLY A 371 3.36 -15.22 28.87
CA GLY A 371 4.17 -14.32 29.71
C GLY A 371 4.16 -12.86 29.24
N ALA A 372 3.70 -12.60 28.00
CA ALA A 372 3.63 -11.27 27.40
C ALA A 372 2.35 -11.09 26.55
N PRO A 373 1.16 -10.96 27.17
CA PRO A 373 -0.12 -10.92 26.46
C PRO A 373 -0.24 -9.73 25.49
N MET A 374 0.40 -8.61 25.80
CA MET A 374 0.46 -7.44 24.90
C MET A 374 1.21 -7.76 23.61
N LEU A 375 2.31 -8.51 23.69
CA LEU A 375 3.09 -8.90 22.51
C LEU A 375 2.29 -9.86 21.62
N ALA A 376 1.50 -10.75 22.21
CA ALA A 376 0.63 -11.66 21.46
C ALA A 376 -0.52 -10.93 20.74
N ALA A 377 -1.08 -9.87 21.32
CA ALA A 377 -2.15 -9.08 20.70
C ALA A 377 -1.65 -8.05 19.66
N LEU A 378 -0.39 -7.62 19.77
CA LEU A 378 0.16 -6.52 18.97
C LEU A 378 0.12 -6.77 17.45
N PRO A 379 0.52 -7.94 16.91
CA PRO A 379 0.41 -8.22 15.47
C PRO A 379 -1.02 -8.05 14.95
N TRP A 380 -2.02 -8.53 15.70
CA TRP A 380 -3.43 -8.42 15.33
C TRP A 380 -3.87 -6.95 15.29
N ALA A 381 -3.52 -6.17 16.31
CA ALA A 381 -3.88 -4.75 16.38
C ALA A 381 -3.26 -3.95 15.23
N VAL A 382 -2.00 -4.25 14.86
CA VAL A 382 -1.31 -3.61 13.73
C VAL A 382 -2.00 -3.95 12.41
N VAL A 383 -2.29 -5.23 12.15
CA VAL A 383 -2.94 -5.68 10.91
C VAL A 383 -4.34 -5.09 10.77
N MET A 384 -5.15 -5.12 11.83
CA MET A 384 -6.50 -4.57 11.80
C MET A 384 -6.51 -3.04 11.75
N GLY A 385 -5.61 -2.36 12.46
CA GLY A 385 -5.43 -0.92 12.35
C GLY A 385 -5.07 -0.48 10.93
N ALA A 386 -4.15 -1.20 10.28
CA ALA A 386 -3.79 -0.98 8.89
C ALA A 386 -4.98 -1.22 7.94
N TYR A 387 -5.73 -2.30 8.13
CA TYR A 387 -6.96 -2.58 7.37
C TYR A 387 -7.98 -1.45 7.50
N VAL A 388 -8.30 -1.01 8.73
CA VAL A 388 -9.24 0.10 8.98
C VAL A 388 -8.78 1.38 8.28
N ARG A 389 -7.47 1.67 8.31
CA ARG A 389 -6.91 2.82 7.61
C ARG A 389 -7.03 2.72 6.10
N CYS A 390 -6.87 1.52 5.52
CA CYS A 390 -7.02 1.26 4.09
C CYS A 390 -8.46 1.48 3.63
N VAL A 391 -9.43 0.87 4.31
CA VAL A 391 -10.85 0.96 3.92
C VAL A 391 -11.46 2.35 4.15
N ALA A 392 -10.85 3.16 5.03
CA ALA A 392 -11.25 4.56 5.22
C ALA A 392 -10.77 5.49 4.09
N GLY A 393 -9.87 5.02 3.21
CA GLY A 393 -9.26 5.79 2.15
C GLY A 393 -10.17 6.04 0.94
N SER A 394 -9.85 7.11 0.22
CA SER A 394 -10.35 7.44 -1.11
C SER A 394 -9.19 7.69 -2.08
N LEU A 395 -9.47 7.79 -3.37
CA LEU A 395 -8.46 8.04 -4.41
C LEU A 395 -7.63 9.30 -4.11
N ARG A 396 -8.27 10.37 -3.61
CA ARG A 396 -7.60 11.61 -3.18
C ARG A 396 -6.63 11.41 -2.02
N THR A 397 -6.93 10.49 -1.11
CA THR A 397 -6.10 10.22 0.07
C THR A 397 -5.05 9.13 -0.16
N LEU A 398 -5.08 8.45 -1.32
CA LEU A 398 -4.08 7.44 -1.66
C LEU A 398 -2.71 8.12 -1.82
N GLY A 399 -1.80 7.79 -0.90
CA GLY A 399 -0.46 8.38 -0.84
C GLY A 399 -0.34 9.64 0.02
N ALA A 400 -1.44 10.19 0.54
CA ALA A 400 -1.41 11.41 1.37
C ALA A 400 -0.55 11.26 2.63
N LEU A 401 -0.44 10.05 3.19
CA LEU A 401 0.46 9.78 4.31
C LEU A 401 1.93 9.97 3.88
N GLY A 402 2.32 9.44 2.73
CA GLY A 402 3.65 9.65 2.17
C GLY A 402 3.93 11.12 1.88
N ASP A 403 2.92 11.86 1.40
CA ASP A 403 3.04 13.30 1.17
C ASP A 403 3.27 14.07 2.47
N ARG A 404 2.54 13.74 3.55
CA ARG A 404 2.75 14.33 4.88
C ARG A 404 4.11 13.98 5.47
N VAL A 405 4.54 12.72 5.35
CA VAL A 405 5.86 12.30 5.83
C VAL A 405 6.95 13.04 5.08
N ARG A 406 6.86 13.11 3.75
CA ARG A 406 7.79 13.87 2.91
C ARG A 406 7.79 15.36 3.25
N ALA A 407 6.63 15.97 3.47
CA ALA A 407 6.54 17.37 3.87
C ALA A 407 7.24 17.61 5.21
N ARG A 408 7.00 16.74 6.21
CA ARG A 408 7.66 16.81 7.52
C ARG A 408 9.17 16.60 7.42
N LEU A 409 9.62 15.62 6.63
CA LEU A 409 11.04 15.41 6.37
C LEU A 409 11.67 16.62 5.67
N GLY A 410 10.97 17.23 4.71
CA GLY A 410 11.42 18.46 4.06
C GLY A 410 11.60 19.61 5.04
N VAL A 411 10.65 19.80 5.97
CA VAL A 411 10.78 20.80 7.06
C VAL A 411 11.96 20.46 7.99
N ALA A 412 12.09 19.20 8.40
CA ALA A 412 13.16 18.78 9.30
C ALA A 412 14.57 18.91 8.66
N LEU A 413 14.67 18.66 7.35
CA LEU A 413 15.93 18.73 6.59
C LEU A 413 16.21 20.13 6.01
N ALA A 414 15.25 21.06 6.10
CA ALA A 414 15.42 22.41 5.57
C ALA A 414 16.65 23.15 6.13
N PRO A 415 17.00 23.07 7.43
CA PRO A 415 18.20 23.73 7.95
C PRO A 415 19.49 23.19 7.32
N VAL A 416 19.58 21.87 7.14
CA VAL A 416 20.74 21.22 6.51
C VAL A 416 20.82 21.64 5.05
N ALA A 417 19.70 21.56 4.31
CA ALA A 417 19.66 21.97 2.92
C ALA A 417 20.00 23.47 2.74
N ARG A 418 19.53 24.33 3.64
CA ARG A 418 19.85 25.76 3.66
C ARG A 418 21.33 26.02 3.95
N ALA A 419 21.94 25.25 4.85
CA ALA A 419 23.37 25.34 5.13
C ALA A 419 24.21 24.91 3.93
N THR A 420 23.81 23.84 3.23
CA THR A 420 24.53 23.31 2.05
C THR A 420 24.38 24.19 0.81
N LEU A 421 23.20 24.74 0.55
CA LEU A 421 22.92 25.52 -0.66
C LEU A 421 23.30 27.00 -0.54
N GLY A 422 23.51 27.50 0.68
CA GLY A 422 23.66 28.92 0.96
C GLY A 422 22.33 29.68 1.01
N ARG A 423 22.32 30.86 1.64
CA ARG A 423 21.09 31.64 1.87
C ARG A 423 20.45 32.15 0.57
N GLU A 424 21.25 32.62 -0.38
CA GLU A 424 20.76 33.21 -1.64
C GLU A 424 20.09 32.17 -2.53
N THR A 425 20.76 31.05 -2.80
CA THR A 425 20.20 29.92 -3.56
C THR A 425 18.93 29.37 -2.91
N TRP A 426 18.92 29.26 -1.58
CA TRP A 426 17.73 28.83 -0.84
C TRP A 426 16.54 29.79 -1.04
N GLN A 427 16.80 31.10 -1.03
CA GLN A 427 15.80 32.13 -1.29
C GLN A 427 15.29 32.11 -2.73
N VAL A 428 16.11 31.79 -3.74
CA VAL A 428 15.63 31.61 -5.12
C VAL A 428 14.72 30.39 -5.25
N LEU A 429 15.07 29.27 -4.58
CA LEU A 429 14.28 28.03 -4.64
C LEU A 429 12.96 28.09 -3.87
N HIS A 430 12.89 28.89 -2.81
CA HIS A 430 11.70 29.01 -1.94
C HIS A 430 10.98 30.35 -2.08
N GLY A 431 11.60 31.30 -2.78
CA GLY A 431 11.04 32.59 -3.10
C GLY A 431 10.01 32.44 -4.19
N ARG A 432 8.75 32.66 -3.83
CA ARG A 432 7.73 33.18 -4.75
C ARG A 432 8.43 34.25 -5.58
N GLY A 433 8.45 34.07 -6.89
CA GLY A 433 9.08 35.00 -7.81
C GLY A 433 8.78 36.43 -7.37
N SER A 434 9.84 37.21 -7.24
CA SER A 434 9.80 38.66 -7.18
C SER A 434 9.12 39.17 -8.46
N ALA A 435 7.80 38.99 -8.54
CA ALA A 435 6.94 39.71 -9.45
C ALA A 435 6.78 41.11 -8.88
N ARG A 436 7.86 41.89 -9.01
CA ARG A 436 7.94 43.36 -8.93
C ARG A 436 9.34 43.74 -9.39
N ALA A 437 9.48 43.82 -10.70
CA ALA A 437 10.31 44.81 -11.39
C ALA A 437 9.54 45.18 -12.65
#